data_AF-A0A7W7LPB1-F1
#
_entry.id   AF-A0A7W7LPB1-F1
#
_cell.length_a   1.000
_cell.length_b   1.000
_cell.length_c   1.000
_cell.angle_alpha   90.00
_cell.angle_beta   90.00
_cell.angle_gamma   90.00
#
_symmetry.space_group_name_H-M   'P 1'
#
loop_
_entity.id
_entity.type
_entity.pdbx_description
1 polymer ?
#
loop_
_entity_poly.entity_id
_entity_poly.type
_entity_poly.pdbx_seq_one_letter_code
_entity_poly.pdbx_strand_id
1 'polypeptide(L)'
;MPTDDEEGGTPRPPGGGPDELKRLSERVAQLEAHPARARGHPLRSTAATVLILIAAILSPAAVVAVWAHDQVSDTDRYVATVAPLAHNPEVQDAAADRVARTVVQQIDVKALIGQLSQAASEKGVPPRAADLINKLDGPITDGLTSLIHDVAHRLVTSDQFATLWTEGNRAAHNAVDKALTGQGGGTVQLQGDEVTVDLAPVIDKVKGRLTDAGLDAAARIPQVHTGFVIYSSPDLAKYKTWFRLLGIAGDWLPLIVAVIAAIGVFVAANRRRALIGAALGILAAMVVLGVAIAVFRSFYLDHLPPDVSHGAAGAVYDALVHFLRQAVRAVGVLAAAVAIGAFVIGPSHPAVTLRDACSGGIAGTRRAADSAGFRAGPAERFTRRYKRWIGAGILVVAAVVFVFWAHPTGMVVFWFVVVVLAAFAIREFLAPRTAADAESGSRNAVP
;
A
#
# COMPACT_ATOMS: atom_id res chain seq x y z
N MET A 1 -30.03 40.15 94.40
CA MET A 1 -29.37 38.82 94.37
C MET A 1 -29.82 38.11 93.09
N PRO A 2 -28.91 37.39 92.40
CA PRO A 2 -28.77 37.34 90.92
C PRO A 2 -29.19 35.97 90.32
N THR A 3 -29.03 35.61 89.03
CA THR A 3 -28.27 36.15 87.86
C THR A 3 -29.21 36.56 86.70
N ASP A 4 -28.83 37.02 85.49
CA ASP A 4 -27.73 36.75 84.51
C ASP A 4 -27.78 35.33 83.91
N ASP A 5 -27.53 35.05 82.62
CA ASP A 5 -27.39 35.91 81.43
C ASP A 5 -27.61 35.06 80.14
N GLU A 6 -27.37 35.62 78.96
CA GLU A 6 -27.48 34.96 77.64
C GLU A 6 -26.62 33.68 77.47
N GLU A 7 -27.00 32.78 76.55
CA GLU A 7 -26.23 32.55 75.30
C GLU A 7 -26.88 31.51 74.36
N GLY A 8 -26.71 31.72 73.04
CA GLY A 8 -27.24 30.85 72.01
C GLY A 8 -26.36 29.62 71.72
N GLY A 9 -26.88 28.42 71.94
CA GLY A 9 -26.20 27.17 71.62
C GLY A 9 -26.11 26.87 70.12
N THR A 10 -25.04 27.35 69.45
CA THR A 10 -24.65 26.83 68.12
C THR A 10 -24.29 25.34 68.19
N PRO A 11 -24.67 24.49 67.22
CA PRO A 11 -24.27 23.09 67.22
C PRO A 11 -22.74 22.96 67.08
N ARG A 12 -22.07 22.35 68.07
CA ARG A 12 -20.66 21.94 67.91
C ARG A 12 -20.56 20.89 66.79
N PRO A 13 -19.55 20.97 65.90
CA PRO A 13 -19.23 19.84 65.04
C PRO A 13 -18.79 18.65 65.92
N PRO A 14 -19.10 17.39 65.54
CA PRO A 14 -18.59 16.24 66.25
C PRO A 14 -17.06 16.23 66.20
N GLY A 15 -16.43 16.18 67.37
CA GLY A 15 -14.97 16.17 67.47
C GLY A 15 -14.39 14.84 67.04
N GLY A 16 -13.38 14.88 66.16
CA GLY A 16 -12.66 13.70 65.68
C GLY A 16 -11.91 12.98 66.80
N GLY A 17 -12.59 12.07 67.48
CA GLY A 17 -12.04 11.26 68.56
C GLY A 17 -11.19 10.08 68.04
N PRO A 18 -10.39 9.44 68.92
CA PRO A 18 -9.58 8.27 68.55
C PRO A 18 -10.41 7.14 67.89
N ASP A 19 -11.66 6.97 68.31
CA ASP A 19 -12.57 5.95 67.78
C ASP A 19 -13.01 6.22 66.34
N GLU A 20 -13.08 7.49 65.92
CA GLU A 20 -13.39 7.87 64.54
C GLU A 20 -12.18 7.66 63.64
N LEU A 21 -10.98 8.03 64.10
CA LEU A 21 -9.73 7.70 63.41
C LEU A 21 -9.57 6.17 63.27
N LYS A 22 -9.93 5.41 64.30
CA LYS A 22 -9.89 3.94 64.26
C LYS A 22 -10.88 3.39 63.24
N ARG A 23 -12.15 3.83 63.26
CA ARG A 23 -13.17 3.46 62.24
C ARG A 23 -12.77 3.86 60.82
N LEU A 24 -12.13 5.02 60.64
CA LEU A 24 -11.62 5.45 59.34
C LEU A 24 -10.44 4.58 58.90
N SER A 25 -9.51 4.24 59.80
CA SER A 25 -8.40 3.33 59.49
C SER A 25 -8.87 1.91 59.17
N GLU A 26 -9.89 1.40 59.86
CA GLU A 26 -10.52 0.10 59.58
C GLU A 26 -11.28 0.13 58.24
N ARG A 27 -11.95 1.24 57.89
CA ARG A 27 -12.57 1.43 56.57
C ARG A 27 -11.55 1.53 55.44
N VAL A 28 -10.46 2.27 55.65
CA VAL A 28 -9.35 2.36 54.69
C VAL A 28 -8.72 0.98 54.52
N ALA A 29 -8.40 0.27 55.60
CA ALA A 29 -7.89 -1.10 55.54
C ALA A 29 -8.87 -2.08 54.86
N GLN A 30 -10.18 -1.94 55.05
CA GLN A 30 -11.18 -2.74 54.32
C GLN A 30 -11.24 -2.42 52.83
N LEU A 31 -11.10 -1.15 52.44
CA LEU A 31 -11.06 -0.68 51.05
C LEU A 31 -9.74 -1.05 50.35
N GLU A 32 -8.62 -1.05 51.07
CA GLU A 32 -7.30 -1.49 50.59
C GLU A 32 -7.22 -3.02 50.51
N ALA A 33 -7.82 -3.76 51.45
CA ALA A 33 -7.92 -5.22 51.42
C ALA A 33 -8.91 -5.73 50.36
N HIS A 34 -9.91 -4.92 50.00
CA HIS A 34 -10.80 -5.16 48.86
C HIS A 34 -10.52 -4.15 47.74
N PRO A 35 -9.35 -4.25 47.06
CA PRO A 35 -9.17 -3.49 45.83
C PRO A 35 -10.30 -3.94 44.91
N ALA A 36 -11.21 -3.02 44.59
CA ALA A 36 -12.38 -3.31 43.79
C ALA A 36 -11.90 -3.71 42.39
N ARG A 37 -11.64 -5.02 42.21
CA ARG A 37 -11.42 -5.65 40.91
C ARG A 37 -12.70 -5.45 40.14
N ALA A 38 -12.78 -4.31 39.44
CA ALA A 38 -13.85 -3.99 38.54
C ALA A 38 -14.02 -5.20 37.62
N ARG A 39 -15.11 -5.94 37.85
CA ARG A 39 -15.47 -7.14 37.08
C ARG A 39 -15.92 -6.68 35.70
N GLY A 40 -14.98 -6.18 34.90
CA GLY A 40 -15.16 -5.95 33.49
C GLY A 40 -15.59 -7.27 32.87
N HIS A 41 -16.86 -7.37 32.49
CA HIS A 41 -17.47 -8.61 32.04
C HIS A 41 -16.56 -9.29 30.99
N PRO A 42 -16.03 -10.50 31.26
CA PRO A 42 -14.96 -11.07 30.45
C PRO A 42 -15.36 -11.22 28.98
N LEU A 43 -16.65 -11.52 28.71
CA LEU A 43 -17.24 -11.52 27.37
C LEU A 43 -16.98 -10.23 26.56
N ARG A 44 -17.02 -9.04 27.18
CA ARG A 44 -16.76 -7.78 26.48
C ARG A 44 -15.28 -7.65 26.10
N SER A 45 -14.38 -8.14 26.95
CA SER A 45 -12.95 -8.11 26.66
C SER A 45 -12.56 -9.16 25.62
N THR A 46 -13.12 -10.37 25.67
CA THR A 46 -12.85 -11.42 24.67
C THR A 46 -13.45 -11.06 23.31
N ALA A 47 -14.71 -10.58 23.26
CA ALA A 47 -15.33 -10.13 22.02
C ALA A 47 -14.54 -8.98 21.36
N ALA A 48 -14.07 -7.99 22.14
CA ALA A 48 -13.22 -6.93 21.65
C ALA A 48 -11.91 -7.46 21.05
N THR A 49 -11.20 -8.35 21.75
CA THR A 49 -9.96 -8.98 21.23
C THR A 49 -10.22 -9.75 19.94
N VAL A 50 -11.30 -10.55 19.87
CA VAL A 50 -11.66 -11.32 18.67
C VAL A 50 -11.97 -10.40 17.49
N LEU A 51 -12.77 -9.35 17.66
CA LEU A 51 -13.05 -8.36 16.61
C LEU A 51 -11.77 -7.68 16.10
N ILE A 52 -10.84 -7.35 17.01
CA ILE A 52 -9.56 -6.73 16.67
C ILE A 52 -8.65 -7.70 15.89
N LEU A 53 -8.58 -8.97 16.30
CA LEU A 53 -7.85 -10.01 15.57
C LEU A 53 -8.44 -10.25 14.18
N ILE A 54 -9.77 -10.30 14.06
CA ILE A 54 -10.48 -10.39 12.77
C ILE A 54 -10.11 -9.20 11.88
N ALA A 55 -10.21 -7.96 12.39
CA ALA A 55 -9.82 -6.77 11.61
C ALA A 55 -8.34 -6.80 11.18
N ALA A 56 -7.43 -7.24 12.04
CA ALA A 56 -6.01 -7.38 11.70
C ALA A 56 -5.79 -8.43 10.60
N ILE A 57 -6.48 -9.58 10.65
CA ILE A 57 -6.38 -10.66 9.66
C ILE A 57 -7.02 -10.27 8.31
N LEU A 58 -8.14 -9.56 8.33
CA LEU A 58 -8.78 -9.08 7.10
C LEU A 58 -8.06 -7.88 6.46
N SER A 59 -7.21 -7.15 7.20
CA SER A 59 -6.50 -5.98 6.67
C SER A 59 -5.58 -6.30 5.47
N PRO A 60 -4.72 -7.35 5.50
CA PRO A 60 -4.03 -7.85 4.30
C PRO A 60 -4.96 -8.15 3.12
N ALA A 61 -6.08 -8.83 3.37
CA ALA A 61 -7.04 -9.17 2.32
C ALA A 61 -7.70 -7.92 1.72
N ALA A 62 -8.01 -6.90 2.53
CA ALA A 62 -8.52 -5.62 2.05
C ALA A 62 -7.50 -4.88 1.17
N VAL A 63 -6.23 -4.82 1.57
CA VAL A 63 -5.17 -4.17 0.78
C VAL A 63 -4.94 -4.90 -0.56
N VAL A 64 -4.92 -6.24 -0.56
CA VAL A 64 -4.80 -7.03 -1.79
C VAL A 64 -6.05 -6.91 -2.67
N ALA A 65 -7.24 -6.88 -2.08
CA ALA A 65 -8.50 -6.71 -2.84
C ALA A 65 -8.59 -5.34 -3.53
N VAL A 66 -8.23 -4.25 -2.84
CA VAL A 66 -8.14 -2.91 -3.44
C VAL A 66 -7.09 -2.89 -4.56
N TRP A 67 -5.87 -3.36 -4.30
CA TRP A 67 -4.83 -3.39 -5.34
C TRP A 67 -5.24 -4.20 -6.56
N ALA A 68 -5.82 -5.38 -6.37
CA ALA A 68 -6.25 -6.25 -7.46
C ALA A 68 -7.51 -5.72 -8.17
N HIS A 69 -8.38 -4.97 -7.48
CA HIS A 69 -9.45 -4.23 -8.13
C HIS A 69 -8.85 -3.13 -9.02
N ASP A 70 -8.13 -2.16 -8.44
CA ASP A 70 -7.52 -1.04 -9.17
C ASP A 70 -6.71 -1.54 -10.39
N GLN A 71 -5.89 -2.58 -10.22
CA GLN A 71 -4.98 -3.07 -11.26
C GLN A 71 -5.69 -3.75 -12.45
N VAL A 72 -6.99 -4.05 -12.35
CA VAL A 72 -7.78 -4.74 -13.38
C VAL A 72 -9.02 -3.94 -13.82
N SER A 73 -9.58 -3.05 -12.98
CA SER A 73 -10.67 -2.13 -13.36
C SER A 73 -10.16 -0.77 -13.86
N ASP A 74 -9.00 -0.30 -13.40
CA ASP A 74 -8.45 0.99 -13.82
C ASP A 74 -7.32 0.79 -14.85
N THR A 75 -7.63 1.15 -16.10
CA THR A 75 -6.67 1.07 -17.20
C THR A 75 -5.48 2.04 -17.03
N ASP A 76 -5.66 3.20 -16.39
CA ASP A 76 -4.55 4.12 -16.12
C ASP A 76 -3.64 3.57 -15.02
N ARG A 77 -4.21 2.94 -13.97
CA ARG A 77 -3.46 2.18 -12.97
C ARG A 77 -2.65 1.06 -13.61
N TYR A 78 -3.28 0.25 -14.47
CA TYR A 78 -2.62 -0.83 -15.19
C TYR A 78 -1.46 -0.33 -16.05
N VAL A 79 -1.69 0.71 -16.86
CA VAL A 79 -0.68 1.29 -17.75
C VAL A 79 0.46 1.92 -16.96
N ALA A 80 0.19 2.60 -15.84
CA ALA A 80 1.23 3.15 -14.96
C ALA A 80 2.13 2.05 -14.36
N THR A 81 1.59 0.85 -14.13
CA THR A 81 2.34 -0.32 -13.69
C THR A 81 3.26 -0.88 -14.80
N VAL A 82 2.76 -1.04 -16.03
CA VAL A 82 3.51 -1.74 -17.10
C VAL A 82 4.33 -0.84 -18.01
N ALA A 83 4.00 0.45 -18.18
CA ALA A 83 4.73 1.36 -19.07
C ALA A 83 6.22 1.52 -18.73
N PRO A 84 6.65 1.58 -17.45
CA PRO A 84 8.07 1.67 -17.10
C PRO A 84 8.90 0.46 -17.56
N LEU A 85 8.28 -0.71 -17.78
CA LEU A 85 8.99 -1.91 -18.23
C LEU A 85 9.62 -1.77 -19.62
N ALA A 86 9.08 -0.87 -20.48
CA ALA A 86 9.66 -0.61 -21.80
C ALA A 86 11.05 0.04 -21.74
N HIS A 87 11.45 0.59 -20.59
CA HIS A 87 12.77 1.19 -20.35
C HIS A 87 13.65 0.32 -19.43
N ASN A 88 13.23 -0.92 -19.13
CA ASN A 88 13.98 -1.81 -18.26
C ASN A 88 14.92 -2.70 -19.10
N PRO A 89 16.25 -2.67 -18.89
CA PRO A 89 17.21 -3.36 -19.76
C PRO A 89 16.97 -4.88 -19.79
N GLU A 90 16.70 -5.51 -18.64
CA GLU A 90 16.43 -6.96 -18.57
C GLU A 90 15.21 -7.37 -19.42
N VAL A 91 14.19 -6.50 -19.51
CA VAL A 91 13.00 -6.72 -20.35
C VAL A 91 13.31 -6.46 -21.82
N GLN A 92 14.11 -5.43 -22.11
CA GLN A 92 14.54 -5.08 -23.47
C GLN A 92 15.42 -6.18 -24.07
N ASP A 93 16.40 -6.68 -23.32
CA ASP A 93 17.30 -7.78 -23.70
C ASP A 93 16.50 -9.07 -23.93
N ALA A 94 15.62 -9.45 -22.99
CA ALA A 94 14.81 -10.66 -23.12
C ALA A 94 13.83 -10.60 -24.32
N ALA A 95 13.32 -9.41 -24.65
CA ALA A 95 12.49 -9.20 -25.83
C ALA A 95 13.33 -9.28 -27.12
N ALA A 96 14.52 -8.67 -27.16
CA ALA A 96 15.44 -8.77 -28.28
C ALA A 96 15.88 -10.22 -28.54
N ASP A 97 16.23 -10.96 -27.49
CA ASP A 97 16.56 -12.39 -27.54
C ASP A 97 15.40 -13.26 -28.00
N ARG A 98 14.15 -12.93 -27.63
CA ARG A 98 12.99 -13.69 -28.09
C ARG A 98 12.73 -13.42 -29.57
N VAL A 99 12.80 -12.17 -30.01
CA VAL A 99 12.69 -11.79 -31.42
C VAL A 99 13.78 -12.45 -32.25
N ALA A 100 15.05 -12.36 -31.83
CA ALA A 100 16.17 -12.94 -32.54
C ALA A 100 16.05 -14.46 -32.68
N ARG A 101 15.78 -15.18 -31.57
CA ARG A 101 15.55 -16.63 -31.61
C ARG A 101 14.38 -17.02 -32.52
N THR A 102 13.25 -16.29 -32.46
CA THR A 102 12.10 -16.58 -33.32
C THR A 102 12.37 -16.31 -34.80
N VAL A 103 13.08 -15.22 -35.15
CA VAL A 103 13.45 -14.95 -36.55
C VAL A 103 14.45 -15.98 -37.07
N VAL A 104 15.49 -16.32 -36.31
CA VAL A 104 16.47 -17.36 -36.70
C VAL A 104 15.81 -18.73 -36.85
N GLN A 105 14.84 -19.08 -36.00
CA GLN A 105 14.07 -20.33 -36.15
C GLN A 105 13.22 -20.40 -37.43
N GLN A 106 12.85 -19.27 -38.03
CA GLN A 106 12.12 -19.22 -39.31
C GLN A 106 13.05 -19.18 -40.53
N ILE A 107 14.34 -18.85 -40.33
CA ILE A 107 15.36 -18.85 -41.39
C ILE A 107 16.12 -20.17 -41.27
N ASP A 108 15.85 -21.12 -42.15
CA ASP A 108 16.63 -22.37 -42.22
C ASP A 108 18.00 -22.12 -42.86
N VAL A 109 18.89 -21.47 -42.10
CA VAL A 109 20.28 -21.14 -42.48
C VAL A 109 21.01 -22.39 -42.95
N LYS A 110 20.76 -23.52 -42.29
CA LYS A 110 21.37 -24.81 -42.59
C LYS A 110 20.91 -25.36 -43.94
N ALA A 111 19.64 -25.23 -44.28
CA ALA A 111 19.15 -25.55 -45.62
C ALA A 111 19.74 -24.63 -46.70
N LEU A 112 19.90 -23.33 -46.44
CA LEU A 112 20.55 -22.40 -47.38
C LEU A 112 22.04 -22.75 -47.58
N ILE A 113 22.78 -23.02 -46.50
CA ILE A 113 24.20 -23.40 -46.57
C ILE A 113 24.37 -24.77 -47.26
N GLY A 114 23.48 -25.72 -46.99
CA GLY A 114 23.43 -27.00 -47.71
C GLY A 114 23.21 -26.84 -49.21
N GLN A 115 22.25 -25.99 -49.63
CA GLN A 115 22.01 -25.67 -51.04
C GLN A 115 23.23 -25.00 -51.70
N LEU A 116 23.88 -24.06 -51.01
CA LEU A 116 25.12 -23.41 -51.46
C LEU A 116 26.28 -24.40 -51.63
N SER A 117 26.46 -25.30 -50.67
CA SER A 117 27.50 -26.35 -50.69
C SER A 117 27.28 -27.35 -51.83
N GLN A 118 26.03 -27.73 -52.07
CA GLN A 118 25.65 -28.60 -53.18
C GLN A 118 25.86 -27.91 -54.55
N ALA A 119 25.39 -26.67 -54.71
CA ALA A 119 25.60 -25.89 -55.94
C ALA A 119 27.09 -25.58 -56.22
N ALA A 120 27.92 -25.44 -55.19
CA ALA A 120 29.38 -25.32 -55.33
C ALA A 120 30.00 -26.64 -55.82
N SER A 121 29.54 -27.77 -55.28
CA SER A 121 30.00 -29.11 -55.68
C SER A 121 29.65 -29.42 -57.14
N GLU A 122 28.44 -29.07 -57.58
CA GLU A 122 27.99 -29.21 -58.98
C GLU A 122 28.81 -28.37 -59.97
N LYS A 123 29.38 -27.24 -59.52
CA LYS A 123 30.29 -26.39 -60.32
C LYS A 123 31.77 -26.81 -60.26
N GLY A 124 32.08 -27.98 -59.69
CA GLY A 124 33.43 -28.54 -59.67
C GLY A 124 34.38 -27.87 -58.67
N VAL A 125 33.85 -27.20 -57.64
CA VAL A 125 34.67 -26.66 -56.54
C VAL A 125 35.34 -27.83 -55.79
N PRO A 126 36.64 -27.76 -55.42
CA PRO A 126 37.31 -28.84 -54.73
C PRO A 126 36.61 -29.25 -53.42
N PRO A 127 36.52 -30.55 -53.06
CA PRO A 127 35.76 -31.01 -51.90
C PRO A 127 36.15 -30.35 -50.57
N ARG A 128 37.43 -29.96 -50.42
CA ARG A 128 37.93 -29.25 -49.24
C ARG A 128 37.31 -27.85 -49.06
N ALA A 129 36.91 -27.19 -50.15
CA ALA A 129 36.27 -25.87 -50.09
C ALA A 129 34.76 -25.97 -49.80
N ALA A 130 34.07 -26.99 -50.32
CA ALA A 130 32.69 -27.28 -49.93
C ALA A 130 32.58 -27.67 -48.44
N ASP A 131 33.54 -28.45 -47.94
CA ASP A 131 33.63 -28.81 -46.52
C ASP A 131 33.97 -27.62 -45.60
N LEU A 132 34.72 -26.62 -46.11
CA LEU A 132 34.91 -25.34 -45.41
C LEU A 132 33.63 -24.50 -45.34
N ILE A 133 32.78 -24.52 -46.39
CA ILE A 133 31.47 -23.84 -46.37
C ILE A 133 30.57 -24.45 -45.28
N ASN A 134 30.51 -25.78 -45.18
CA ASN A 134 29.75 -26.45 -44.11
C ASN A 134 30.30 -26.15 -42.70
N LYS A 135 31.61 -25.94 -42.55
CA LYS A 135 32.24 -25.56 -41.27
C LYS A 135 31.97 -24.10 -40.86
N LEU A 136 31.48 -23.27 -41.77
CA LEU A 136 31.04 -21.91 -41.47
C LEU A 136 29.58 -21.84 -40.99
N ASP A 137 28.82 -22.95 -40.96
CA ASP A 137 27.43 -23.02 -40.48
C ASP A 137 27.24 -22.38 -39.10
N GLY A 138 28.09 -22.73 -38.12
CA GLY A 138 28.11 -22.10 -36.79
C GLY A 138 28.40 -20.60 -36.85
N PRO A 139 29.60 -20.16 -37.30
CA PRO A 139 29.96 -18.75 -37.39
C PRO A 139 28.99 -17.86 -38.18
N ILE A 140 28.38 -18.38 -39.25
CA ILE A 140 27.36 -17.66 -40.03
C ILE A 140 26.06 -17.55 -39.23
N THR A 141 25.62 -18.62 -38.58
CA THR A 141 24.42 -18.62 -37.73
C THR A 141 24.60 -17.69 -36.53
N ASP A 142 25.77 -17.73 -35.87
CA ASP A 142 26.10 -16.86 -34.74
C ASP A 142 26.16 -15.38 -35.16
N GLY A 143 26.83 -15.08 -36.28
CA GLY A 143 26.91 -13.72 -36.83
C GLY A 143 25.55 -13.18 -37.27
N LEU A 144 24.70 -14.00 -37.89
CA LEU A 144 23.33 -13.63 -38.24
C LEU A 144 22.47 -13.42 -36.98
N THR A 145 22.59 -14.31 -35.99
CA THR A 145 21.86 -14.20 -34.71
C THR A 145 22.25 -12.91 -33.98
N SER A 146 23.55 -12.60 -33.91
CA SER A 146 24.06 -11.35 -33.32
C SER A 146 23.56 -10.13 -34.08
N LEU A 147 23.58 -10.11 -35.42
CA LEU A 147 23.06 -8.99 -36.20
C LEU A 147 21.55 -8.77 -35.99
N ILE A 148 20.77 -9.86 -35.94
CA ILE A 148 19.32 -9.77 -35.69
C ILE A 148 19.05 -9.32 -34.26
N HIS A 149 19.78 -9.85 -33.26
CA HIS A 149 19.69 -9.39 -31.87
C HIS A 149 20.01 -7.89 -31.77
N ASP A 150 21.10 -7.42 -32.37
CA ASP A 150 21.50 -6.01 -32.41
C ASP A 150 20.42 -5.09 -33.00
N VAL A 151 19.77 -5.52 -34.10
CA VAL A 151 18.68 -4.78 -34.73
C VAL A 151 17.43 -4.80 -33.83
N ALA A 152 17.08 -5.95 -33.25
CA ALA A 152 15.95 -6.09 -32.35
C ALA A 152 16.14 -5.25 -31.07
N HIS A 153 17.34 -5.29 -30.47
CA HIS A 153 17.71 -4.49 -29.30
C HIS A 153 17.64 -2.99 -29.61
N ARG A 154 18.16 -2.52 -30.75
CA ARG A 154 18.02 -1.11 -31.18
C ARG A 154 16.56 -0.69 -31.39
N LEU A 155 15.69 -1.58 -31.88
CA LEU A 155 14.25 -1.30 -32.00
C LEU A 155 13.58 -1.23 -30.62
N VAL A 156 13.84 -2.21 -29.76
CA VAL A 156 13.22 -2.35 -28.43
C VAL A 156 13.71 -1.29 -27.42
N THR A 157 14.93 -0.75 -27.60
CA THR A 157 15.45 0.38 -26.81
C THR A 157 14.99 1.76 -27.28
N SER A 158 14.20 1.85 -28.35
CA SER A 158 13.75 3.14 -28.90
C SER A 158 12.57 3.77 -28.13
N ASP A 159 12.52 5.10 -28.07
CA ASP A 159 11.38 5.86 -27.52
C ASP A 159 10.05 5.54 -28.24
N GLN A 160 10.13 5.17 -29.52
CA GLN A 160 8.99 4.73 -30.31
C GLN A 160 8.44 3.39 -29.81
N PHE A 161 9.32 2.43 -29.47
CA PHE A 161 8.90 1.18 -28.83
C PHE A 161 8.24 1.45 -27.47
N ALA A 162 8.79 2.34 -26.63
CA ALA A 162 8.17 2.68 -25.35
C ALA A 162 6.76 3.29 -25.51
N THR A 163 6.57 4.11 -26.54
CA THR A 163 5.25 4.66 -26.89
C THR A 163 4.29 3.57 -27.38
N LEU A 164 4.73 2.70 -28.29
CA LEU A 164 3.95 1.57 -28.82
C LEU A 164 3.58 0.56 -27.73
N TRP A 165 4.51 0.26 -26.82
CA TRP A 165 4.29 -0.59 -25.65
C TRP A 165 3.18 -0.02 -24.76
N THR A 166 3.27 1.27 -24.44
CA THR A 166 2.30 1.96 -23.57
C THR A 166 0.89 1.97 -24.19
N GLU A 167 0.78 2.29 -25.47
CA GLU A 167 -0.51 2.32 -26.17
C GLU A 167 -1.08 0.93 -26.45
N GLY A 168 -0.23 -0.05 -26.80
CA GLY A 168 -0.64 -1.44 -27.00
C GLY A 168 -1.19 -2.06 -25.72
N ASN A 169 -0.50 -1.88 -24.59
CA ASN A 169 -0.97 -2.32 -23.28
C ASN A 169 -2.28 -1.63 -22.88
N ARG A 170 -2.39 -0.30 -23.08
CA ARG A 170 -3.64 0.45 -22.84
C ARG A 170 -4.80 -0.07 -23.68
N ALA A 171 -4.57 -0.33 -24.95
CA ALA A 171 -5.60 -0.78 -25.88
C ALA A 171 -6.05 -2.22 -25.58
N ALA A 172 -5.11 -3.11 -25.26
CA ALA A 172 -5.40 -4.48 -24.82
C ALA A 172 -6.19 -4.49 -23.50
N HIS A 173 -5.80 -3.68 -22.51
CA HIS A 173 -6.51 -3.61 -21.22
C HIS A 173 -7.94 -3.09 -21.39
N ASN A 174 -8.14 -2.01 -22.16
CA ASN A 174 -9.49 -1.49 -22.49
C ASN A 174 -10.37 -2.54 -23.20
N ALA A 175 -9.77 -3.39 -24.03
CA ALA A 175 -10.49 -4.46 -24.72
C ALA A 175 -10.95 -5.57 -23.75
N VAL A 176 -10.11 -5.94 -22.78
CA VAL A 176 -10.44 -6.91 -21.72
C VAL A 176 -11.47 -6.34 -20.74
N ASP A 177 -11.30 -5.11 -20.28
CA ASP A 177 -12.24 -4.44 -19.36
C ASP A 177 -13.65 -4.39 -19.96
N LYS A 178 -13.80 -3.89 -21.20
CA LYS A 178 -15.08 -3.90 -21.93
C LYS A 178 -15.71 -5.28 -22.02
N ALA A 179 -14.91 -6.33 -22.22
CA ALA A 179 -15.40 -7.70 -22.32
C ALA A 179 -15.91 -8.27 -20.98
N LEU A 180 -15.35 -7.81 -19.86
CA LEU A 180 -15.69 -8.25 -18.51
C LEU A 180 -16.81 -7.42 -17.86
N THR A 181 -16.81 -6.10 -18.04
CA THR A 181 -17.78 -5.18 -17.43
C THR A 181 -19.01 -4.90 -18.31
N GLY A 182 -18.87 -4.99 -19.63
CA GLY A 182 -19.88 -4.53 -20.58
C GLY A 182 -20.09 -3.00 -20.58
N GLN A 183 -19.26 -2.24 -19.87
CA GLN A 183 -19.34 -0.78 -19.81
C GLN A 183 -18.26 -0.16 -20.69
N GLY A 184 -18.66 0.58 -21.73
CA GLY A 184 -17.73 1.20 -22.65
C GLY A 184 -18.40 1.67 -23.93
N GLY A 185 -19.06 2.84 -23.85
CA GLY A 185 -19.97 3.39 -24.86
C GLY A 185 -19.60 3.09 -26.31
N GLY A 186 -20.43 2.26 -26.95
CA GLY A 186 -20.31 1.80 -28.33
C GLY A 186 -21.36 0.71 -28.57
N THR A 187 -22.00 0.73 -29.74
CA THR A 187 -23.18 -0.11 -30.03
C THR A 187 -22.79 -1.57 -30.28
N VAL A 188 -22.50 -2.32 -29.22
CA VAL A 188 -22.28 -3.78 -29.28
C VAL A 188 -23.58 -4.47 -28.92
N GLN A 189 -24.13 -5.23 -29.87
CA GLN A 189 -25.32 -6.05 -29.66
C GLN A 189 -24.93 -7.34 -28.94
N LEU A 190 -25.56 -7.61 -27.79
CA LEU A 190 -25.46 -8.93 -27.14
C LEU A 190 -26.20 -9.97 -28.00
N GLN A 191 -25.45 -10.80 -28.74
CA GLN A 191 -25.94 -12.07 -29.27
C GLN A 191 -25.44 -13.23 -28.39
N GLY A 192 -26.11 -13.43 -27.24
CA GLY A 192 -25.88 -14.58 -26.36
C GLY A 192 -24.67 -14.47 -25.43
N ASP A 193 -24.17 -15.63 -25.00
CA ASP A 193 -23.12 -15.78 -23.97
C ASP A 193 -21.69 -15.50 -24.47
N GLU A 194 -21.50 -15.22 -25.77
CA GLU A 194 -20.18 -15.04 -26.38
C GLU A 194 -19.81 -13.55 -26.46
N VAL A 195 -18.63 -13.20 -25.93
CA VAL A 195 -18.12 -11.82 -25.94
C VAL A 195 -17.02 -11.71 -26.99
N THR A 196 -17.42 -11.35 -28.21
CA THR A 196 -16.48 -11.06 -29.31
C THR A 196 -15.86 -9.68 -29.14
N VAL A 197 -14.55 -9.66 -28.88
CA VAL A 197 -13.75 -8.44 -28.84
C VAL A 197 -13.18 -8.18 -30.23
N ASP A 198 -13.46 -7.01 -30.79
CA ASP A 198 -12.80 -6.56 -32.02
C ASP A 198 -11.46 -5.89 -31.68
N LEU A 199 -10.35 -6.59 -31.97
CA LEU A 199 -9.00 -6.07 -31.82
C LEU A 199 -8.51 -5.29 -33.06
N ALA A 200 -9.28 -5.23 -34.16
CA ALA A 200 -8.87 -4.52 -35.38
C ALA A 200 -8.49 -3.04 -35.13
N PRO A 201 -9.22 -2.24 -34.31
CA PRO A 201 -8.83 -0.86 -34.01
C PRO A 201 -7.48 -0.72 -33.28
N VAL A 202 -7.04 -1.78 -32.60
CA VAL A 202 -5.73 -1.82 -31.92
C VAL A 202 -4.64 -2.20 -32.92
N ILE A 203 -4.90 -3.24 -33.71
CA ILE A 203 -4.00 -3.74 -34.76
C ILE A 203 -3.73 -2.63 -35.78
N ASP A 204 -4.74 -1.87 -36.19
CA ASP A 204 -4.58 -0.79 -37.18
C ASP A 204 -3.78 0.40 -36.64
N LYS A 205 -3.91 0.75 -35.35
CA LYS A 205 -3.05 1.77 -34.72
C LYS A 205 -1.59 1.35 -34.68
N VAL A 206 -1.32 0.09 -34.35
CA VAL A 206 0.04 -0.47 -34.33
C VAL A 206 0.63 -0.54 -35.74
N LYS A 207 -0.15 -1.02 -36.73
CA LYS A 207 0.27 -1.04 -38.14
C LYS A 207 0.59 0.34 -38.68
N GLY A 208 -0.29 1.32 -38.46
CA GLY A 208 -0.09 2.70 -38.89
C GLY A 208 1.27 3.23 -38.43
N ARG A 209 1.53 3.16 -37.12
CA ARG A 209 2.78 3.65 -36.54
C ARG A 209 4.04 2.84 -36.88
N LEU A 210 3.92 1.53 -37.13
CA LEU A 210 5.03 0.75 -37.67
C LEU A 210 5.33 1.16 -39.12
N THR A 211 4.31 1.54 -39.89
CA THR A 211 4.49 2.04 -41.27
C THR A 211 5.11 3.45 -41.23
N ASP A 212 4.63 4.34 -40.35
CA ASP A 212 5.22 5.66 -40.08
C ASP A 212 6.69 5.57 -39.58
N ALA A 213 7.09 4.43 -38.99
CA ALA A 213 8.46 4.14 -38.56
C ALA A 213 9.39 3.69 -39.72
N GLY A 214 8.88 3.54 -40.94
CA GLY A 214 9.62 2.98 -42.08
C GLY A 214 9.66 1.44 -42.13
N LEU A 215 8.88 0.74 -41.30
CA LEU A 215 8.72 -0.72 -41.40
C LEU A 215 7.55 -1.05 -42.34
N ASP A 216 7.72 -0.76 -43.64
CA ASP A 216 6.73 -1.01 -44.71
C ASP A 216 6.23 -2.48 -44.79
N ALA A 217 6.99 -3.42 -44.24
CA ALA A 217 6.55 -4.80 -44.07
C ALA A 217 5.27 -4.92 -43.21
N ALA A 218 5.04 -4.02 -42.25
CA ALA A 218 3.85 -3.99 -41.42
C ALA A 218 2.57 -3.68 -42.21
N ALA A 219 2.66 -2.88 -43.28
CA ALA A 219 1.55 -2.56 -44.17
C ALA A 219 1.06 -3.79 -44.98
N ARG A 220 1.90 -4.83 -45.12
CA ARG A 220 1.54 -6.09 -45.81
C ARG A 220 0.84 -7.10 -44.91
N ILE A 221 0.76 -6.87 -43.60
CA ILE A 221 0.03 -7.72 -42.67
C ILE A 221 -1.47 -7.57 -42.99
N PRO A 222 -2.21 -8.62 -43.39
CA PRO A 222 -3.63 -8.52 -43.74
C PRO A 222 -4.46 -7.91 -42.60
N GLN A 223 -5.53 -7.19 -42.92
CA GLN A 223 -6.53 -6.84 -41.90
C GLN A 223 -7.31 -8.10 -41.54
N VAL A 224 -6.95 -8.67 -40.39
CA VAL A 224 -7.59 -9.90 -39.90
C VAL A 224 -8.83 -9.50 -39.12
N HIS A 225 -9.97 -9.35 -39.82
CA HIS A 225 -11.30 -9.21 -39.21
C HIS A 225 -11.79 -10.54 -38.61
N THR A 226 -10.93 -11.30 -37.94
CA THR A 226 -11.37 -12.36 -37.04
C THR A 226 -11.71 -11.70 -35.71
N GLY A 227 -12.98 -11.68 -35.36
CA GLY A 227 -13.39 -11.50 -33.97
C GLY A 227 -12.64 -12.56 -33.16
N PHE A 228 -11.62 -12.14 -32.42
CA PHE A 228 -10.72 -13.08 -31.79
C PHE A 228 -11.44 -13.61 -30.57
N VAL A 229 -12.01 -14.80 -30.69
CA VAL A 229 -12.61 -15.54 -29.58
C VAL A 229 -11.45 -16.02 -28.70
N ILE A 230 -10.88 -15.08 -27.93
CA ILE A 230 -9.69 -15.30 -27.09
C ILE A 230 -9.99 -16.39 -26.05
N TYR A 231 -11.25 -16.55 -25.64
CA TYR A 231 -11.68 -17.67 -24.82
C TYR A 231 -13.19 -17.93 -24.95
N SER A 232 -13.58 -19.13 -25.39
CA SER A 232 -14.93 -19.68 -25.19
C SER A 232 -14.81 -20.92 -24.30
N SER A 233 -14.92 -20.71 -22.99
CA SER A 233 -14.90 -21.76 -21.95
C SER A 233 -16.05 -21.52 -20.96
N PRO A 234 -16.67 -22.57 -20.38
CA PRO A 234 -17.61 -22.45 -19.27
C PRO A 234 -17.05 -21.71 -18.02
N ASP A 235 -15.74 -21.45 -17.97
CA ASP A 235 -15.12 -20.65 -16.91
C ASP A 235 -15.34 -19.13 -17.04
N LEU A 236 -15.80 -18.61 -18.20
CA LEU A 236 -16.03 -17.17 -18.40
C LEU A 236 -17.07 -16.60 -17.41
N ALA A 237 -18.09 -17.39 -17.06
CA ALA A 237 -19.04 -17.09 -15.99
C ALA A 237 -18.37 -17.06 -14.60
N LYS A 238 -17.38 -17.91 -14.34
CA LYS A 238 -16.59 -17.91 -13.10
C LYS A 238 -15.71 -16.67 -13.02
N TYR A 239 -15.03 -16.28 -14.10
CA TYR A 239 -14.21 -15.06 -14.14
C TYR A 239 -15.05 -13.80 -13.94
N LYS A 240 -16.21 -13.67 -14.61
CA LYS A 240 -17.17 -12.58 -14.34
C LYS A 240 -17.65 -12.56 -12.88
N THR A 241 -17.87 -13.73 -12.28
CA THR A 241 -18.25 -13.84 -10.86
C THR A 241 -17.13 -13.41 -9.92
N TRP A 242 -15.89 -13.87 -10.15
CA TRP A 242 -14.71 -13.46 -9.40
C TRP A 242 -14.43 -11.96 -9.53
N PHE A 243 -14.57 -11.40 -10.74
CA PHE A 243 -14.38 -9.96 -10.97
C PHE A 243 -15.43 -9.13 -10.22
N ARG A 244 -16.70 -9.56 -10.21
CA ARG A 244 -17.75 -8.90 -9.40
C ARG A 244 -17.50 -9.03 -7.90
N LEU A 245 -17.06 -10.19 -7.42
CA LEU A 245 -16.67 -10.40 -6.02
C LEU A 245 -15.47 -9.53 -5.65
N LEU A 246 -14.50 -9.37 -6.55
CA LEU A 246 -13.33 -8.54 -6.36
C LEU A 246 -13.66 -7.05 -6.33
N GLY A 247 -14.57 -6.57 -7.18
CA GLY A 247 -15.10 -5.20 -7.10
C GLY A 247 -15.80 -4.92 -5.77
N ILE A 248 -16.74 -5.79 -5.38
CA ILE A 248 -17.42 -5.69 -4.07
C ILE A 248 -16.40 -5.71 -2.92
N ALA A 249 -15.37 -6.56 -3.00
CA ALA A 249 -14.31 -6.61 -1.99
C ALA A 249 -13.41 -5.37 -2.00
N GLY A 250 -12.99 -4.86 -3.17
CA GLY A 250 -12.18 -3.66 -3.28
C GLY A 250 -12.87 -2.45 -2.65
N ASP A 251 -14.13 -2.20 -3.03
CA ASP A 251 -14.92 -1.06 -2.56
C ASP A 251 -15.26 -1.16 -1.06
N TRP A 252 -15.74 -2.33 -0.60
CA TRP A 252 -16.36 -2.46 0.72
C TRP A 252 -15.48 -3.08 1.79
N LEU A 253 -14.53 -3.97 1.44
CA LEU A 253 -13.74 -4.69 2.45
C LEU A 253 -12.89 -3.74 3.33
N PRO A 254 -12.25 -2.67 2.82
CA PRO A 254 -11.55 -1.69 3.66
C PRO A 254 -12.49 -1.00 4.66
N LEU A 255 -13.70 -0.63 4.22
CA LEU A 255 -14.71 -0.01 5.08
C LEU A 255 -15.23 -0.98 6.14
N ILE A 256 -15.51 -2.23 5.77
CA ILE A 256 -15.92 -3.30 6.68
C ILE A 256 -14.83 -3.54 7.74
N VAL A 257 -13.57 -3.65 7.34
CA VAL A 257 -12.43 -3.81 8.26
C VAL A 257 -12.32 -2.63 9.22
N ALA A 258 -12.45 -1.39 8.73
CA ALA A 258 -12.42 -0.20 9.57
C ALA A 258 -13.59 -0.16 10.58
N VAL A 259 -14.79 -0.57 10.16
CA VAL A 259 -15.98 -0.67 11.04
C VAL A 259 -15.79 -1.77 12.10
N ILE A 260 -15.31 -2.96 11.73
CA ILE A 260 -15.02 -4.05 12.67
C ILE A 260 -13.98 -3.61 13.70
N ALA A 261 -12.90 -2.95 13.26
CA ALA A 261 -11.88 -2.39 14.16
C ALA A 261 -12.48 -1.34 15.11
N ALA A 262 -13.30 -0.42 14.60
CA ALA A 262 -13.95 0.62 15.40
C ALA A 262 -14.91 0.03 16.45
N ILE A 263 -15.71 -0.99 16.10
CA ILE A 263 -16.60 -1.69 17.02
C ILE A 263 -15.78 -2.43 18.09
N GLY A 264 -14.73 -3.16 17.69
CA GLY A 264 -13.82 -3.84 18.62
C GLY A 264 -13.19 -2.87 19.64
N VAL A 265 -12.75 -1.70 19.19
CA VAL A 265 -12.24 -0.63 20.05
C VAL A 265 -13.31 -0.02 20.94
N PHE A 266 -14.55 0.16 20.45
CA PHE A 266 -15.65 0.77 21.21
C PHE A 266 -16.17 -0.14 22.35
N VAL A 267 -16.29 -1.44 22.08
CA VAL A 267 -16.76 -2.48 23.03
C VAL A 267 -15.71 -2.77 24.11
N ALA A 268 -14.43 -2.57 23.83
CA ALA A 268 -13.35 -2.83 24.77
C ALA A 268 -13.46 -2.00 26.05
N ALA A 269 -13.33 -2.67 27.20
CA ALA A 269 -13.28 -2.03 28.52
C ALA A 269 -12.17 -0.97 28.63
N ASN A 270 -11.06 -1.15 27.91
CA ASN A 270 -9.96 -0.19 27.81
C ASN A 270 -9.74 0.23 26.34
N ARG A 271 -10.62 1.09 25.81
CA ARG A 271 -10.60 1.58 24.42
C ARG A 271 -9.21 1.98 23.90
N ARG A 272 -8.37 2.62 24.73
CA ARG A 272 -6.98 2.96 24.37
C ARG A 272 -6.10 1.73 24.13
N ARG A 273 -6.13 0.73 25.04
CA ARG A 273 -5.33 -0.50 24.88
C ARG A 273 -5.80 -1.31 23.67
N ALA A 274 -7.12 -1.32 23.43
CA ALA A 274 -7.71 -1.89 22.23
C ALA A 274 -7.27 -1.18 20.95
N LEU A 275 -7.25 0.15 20.91
CA LEU A 275 -6.78 0.92 19.76
C LEU A 275 -5.30 0.67 19.46
N ILE A 276 -4.45 0.64 20.50
CA ILE A 276 -3.03 0.28 20.35
C ILE A 276 -2.89 -1.17 19.85
N GLY A 277 -3.65 -2.12 20.42
CA GLY A 277 -3.62 -3.53 20.00
C GLY A 277 -4.09 -3.73 18.56
N ALA A 278 -5.13 -3.02 18.12
CA ALA A 278 -5.60 -3.05 16.74
C ALA A 278 -4.57 -2.46 15.77
N ALA A 279 -4.02 -1.29 16.11
CA ALA A 279 -2.99 -0.64 15.32
C ALA A 279 -1.71 -1.48 15.20
N LEU A 280 -1.26 -2.12 16.29
CA LEU A 280 -0.13 -3.05 16.26
C LEU A 280 -0.45 -4.36 15.52
N GLY A 281 -1.68 -4.86 15.62
CA GLY A 281 -2.14 -6.05 14.89
C GLY A 281 -2.15 -5.82 13.37
N ILE A 282 -2.69 -4.68 12.92
CA ILE A 282 -2.69 -4.27 11.52
C ILE A 282 -1.25 -4.03 11.02
N LEU A 283 -0.40 -3.36 11.81
CA LEU A 283 1.01 -3.17 11.49
C LEU A 283 1.74 -4.52 11.31
N ALA A 284 1.56 -5.47 12.25
CA ALA A 284 2.15 -6.80 12.15
C ALA A 284 1.63 -7.56 10.92
N ALA A 285 0.34 -7.47 10.61
CA ALA A 285 -0.26 -8.08 9.43
C ALA A 285 0.28 -7.48 8.11
N MET A 286 0.53 -6.17 8.06
CA MET A 286 1.20 -5.51 6.93
C MET A 286 2.66 -5.95 6.79
N VAL A 287 3.40 -6.11 7.89
CA VAL A 287 4.77 -6.65 7.86
C VAL A 287 4.78 -8.09 7.33
N VAL A 288 3.88 -8.95 7.81
CA VAL A 288 3.73 -10.33 7.33
C VAL A 288 3.39 -10.37 5.84
N LEU A 289 2.45 -9.54 5.37
CA LEU A 289 2.13 -9.43 3.94
C LEU A 289 3.33 -8.93 3.11
N GLY A 290 4.08 -7.94 3.61
CA GLY A 290 5.30 -7.46 2.96
C GLY A 290 6.40 -8.52 2.84
N VAL A 291 6.58 -9.34 3.88
CA VAL A 291 7.49 -10.50 3.86
C VAL A 291 6.98 -11.58 2.91
N ALA A 292 5.68 -11.87 2.90
CA ALA A 292 5.08 -12.85 1.99
C ALA A 292 5.29 -12.47 0.52
N ILE A 293 5.13 -11.19 0.16
CA ILE A 293 5.45 -10.66 -1.19
C ILE A 293 6.94 -10.88 -1.50
N ALA A 294 7.85 -10.57 -0.57
CA ALA A 294 9.29 -10.75 -0.80
C ALA A 294 9.69 -12.23 -0.97
N VAL A 295 9.13 -13.15 -0.18
CA VAL A 295 9.38 -14.60 -0.27
C VAL A 295 8.76 -15.19 -1.53
N PHE A 296 7.55 -14.76 -1.90
CA PHE A 296 6.88 -15.21 -3.12
C PHE A 296 7.66 -14.81 -4.38
N ARG A 297 8.39 -13.69 -4.38
CA ARG A 297 9.31 -13.32 -5.47
C ARG A 297 10.35 -14.42 -5.72
N SER A 298 11.02 -14.92 -4.68
CA SER A 298 12.00 -16.00 -4.82
C SER A 298 11.33 -17.27 -5.36
N PHE A 299 10.24 -17.70 -4.72
CA PHE A 299 9.48 -18.88 -5.16
C PHE A 299 9.04 -18.78 -6.63
N TYR A 300 8.54 -17.63 -7.07
CA TYR A 300 8.15 -17.37 -8.46
C TYR A 300 9.33 -17.50 -9.43
N LEU A 301 10.48 -16.92 -9.10
CA LEU A 301 11.68 -16.98 -9.93
C LEU A 301 12.29 -18.40 -9.99
N ASP A 302 12.28 -19.12 -8.87
CA ASP A 302 12.79 -20.49 -8.77
C ASP A 302 11.96 -21.52 -9.58
N HIS A 303 10.72 -21.17 -9.96
CA HIS A 303 9.81 -22.02 -10.74
C HIS A 303 9.61 -21.53 -12.20
N LEU A 304 10.49 -20.66 -12.70
CA LEU A 304 10.43 -20.22 -14.09
C LEU A 304 10.81 -21.34 -15.07
N PRO A 305 10.12 -21.44 -16.23
CA PRO A 305 10.58 -22.27 -17.34
C PRO A 305 11.99 -21.88 -17.83
N PRO A 306 12.82 -22.84 -18.31
CA PRO A 306 14.19 -22.56 -18.71
C PRO A 306 14.36 -21.56 -19.88
N ASP A 307 13.30 -21.30 -20.66
CA ASP A 307 13.34 -20.38 -21.80
C ASP A 307 13.01 -18.91 -21.44
N VAL A 308 12.68 -18.63 -20.17
CA VAL A 308 12.29 -17.32 -19.63
C VAL A 308 13.46 -16.65 -18.89
N SER A 309 13.77 -15.40 -19.26
CA SER A 309 14.77 -14.59 -18.54
C SER A 309 14.33 -14.32 -17.11
N HIS A 310 15.16 -14.71 -16.14
CA HIS A 310 14.93 -14.47 -14.71
C HIS A 310 14.93 -12.97 -14.38
N GLY A 311 15.77 -12.18 -15.06
CA GLY A 311 15.83 -10.73 -14.87
C GLY A 311 14.56 -10.04 -15.36
N ALA A 312 14.09 -10.38 -16.57
CA ALA A 312 12.86 -9.85 -17.13
C ALA A 312 11.63 -10.21 -16.28
N ALA A 313 11.52 -11.48 -15.87
CA ALA A 313 10.47 -11.95 -14.96
C ALA A 313 10.52 -11.22 -13.60
N GLY A 314 11.72 -10.99 -13.06
CA GLY A 314 11.93 -10.20 -11.86
C GLY A 314 11.47 -8.76 -12.01
N ALA A 315 11.79 -8.10 -13.12
CA ALA A 315 11.35 -6.75 -13.44
C ALA A 315 9.82 -6.65 -13.56
N VAL A 316 9.18 -7.57 -14.28
CA VAL A 316 7.71 -7.67 -14.40
C VAL A 316 7.06 -7.86 -13.03
N TYR A 317 7.58 -8.78 -12.21
CA TYR A 317 7.10 -8.99 -10.84
C TYR A 317 7.20 -7.71 -10.01
N ASP A 318 8.37 -7.07 -10.03
CA ASP A 318 8.64 -5.88 -9.22
C ASP A 318 7.82 -4.66 -9.64
N ALA A 319 7.47 -4.54 -10.92
CA ALA A 319 6.49 -3.57 -11.41
C ALA A 319 5.08 -3.89 -10.89
N LEU A 320 4.57 -5.11 -11.11
CA LEU A 320 3.20 -5.51 -10.72
C LEU A 320 2.93 -5.30 -9.22
N VAL A 321 3.87 -5.68 -8.36
CA VAL A 321 3.72 -5.49 -6.90
C VAL A 321 4.22 -4.12 -6.40
N HIS A 322 4.58 -3.18 -7.28
CA HIS A 322 5.06 -1.85 -6.88
C HIS A 322 4.00 -1.10 -6.06
N PHE A 323 2.80 -0.90 -6.62
CA PHE A 323 1.70 -0.22 -5.92
C PHE A 323 1.20 -1.00 -4.71
N LEU A 324 1.18 -2.34 -4.76
CA LEU A 324 0.86 -3.18 -3.61
C LEU A 324 1.84 -2.92 -2.45
N ARG A 325 3.16 -2.88 -2.73
CA ARG A 325 4.18 -2.55 -1.72
C ARG A 325 4.06 -1.12 -1.21
N GLN A 326 3.66 -0.15 -2.05
CA GLN A 326 3.34 1.20 -1.58
C GLN A 326 2.15 1.19 -0.60
N ALA A 327 1.05 0.52 -0.94
CA ALA A 327 -0.15 0.42 -0.11
C ALA A 327 0.13 -0.27 1.23
N VAL A 328 0.84 -1.40 1.23
CA VAL A 328 1.27 -2.12 2.45
C VAL A 328 2.12 -1.22 3.36
N ARG A 329 3.05 -0.45 2.79
CA ARG A 329 3.87 0.51 3.54
C ARG A 329 3.04 1.67 4.09
N ALA A 330 2.13 2.24 3.30
CA ALA A 330 1.28 3.36 3.71
C ALA A 330 0.34 2.97 4.86
N VAL A 331 -0.36 1.83 4.75
CA VAL A 331 -1.23 1.28 5.80
C VAL A 331 -0.43 0.89 7.04
N GLY A 332 0.75 0.27 6.87
CA GLY A 332 1.65 -0.06 7.96
C GLY A 332 2.12 1.18 8.75
N VAL A 333 2.57 2.23 8.05
CA VAL A 333 2.99 3.49 8.70
C VAL A 333 1.81 4.21 9.36
N LEU A 334 0.63 4.23 8.73
CA LEU A 334 -0.58 4.77 9.34
C LEU A 334 -0.93 4.04 10.64
N ALA A 335 -0.88 2.69 10.63
CA ALA A 335 -1.11 1.87 11.80
C ALA A 335 -0.05 2.14 12.89
N ALA A 336 1.24 2.22 12.54
CA ALA A 336 2.29 2.62 13.48
C ALA A 336 2.05 4.01 14.09
N ALA A 337 1.66 5.00 13.28
CA ALA A 337 1.36 6.36 13.73
C ALA A 337 0.14 6.40 14.68
N VAL A 338 -0.91 5.61 14.40
CA VAL A 338 -2.07 5.46 15.29
C VAL A 338 -1.67 4.80 16.61
N ALA A 339 -0.83 3.75 16.58
CA ALA A 339 -0.32 3.09 17.78
C ALA A 339 0.50 4.06 18.65
N ILE A 340 1.42 4.82 18.05
CA ILE A 340 2.24 5.83 18.73
C ILE A 340 1.36 6.96 19.28
N GLY A 341 0.42 7.49 18.50
CA GLY A 341 -0.48 8.56 18.94
C GLY A 341 -1.36 8.11 20.13
N ALA A 342 -1.96 6.93 20.04
CA ALA A 342 -2.73 6.35 21.14
C ALA A 342 -1.86 6.04 22.38
N PHE A 343 -0.59 5.67 22.18
CA PHE A 343 0.38 5.51 23.26
C PHE A 343 0.70 6.85 23.93
N VAL A 344 1.11 7.88 23.20
CA VAL A 344 1.49 9.21 23.75
C VAL A 344 0.33 9.93 24.44
N ILE A 345 -0.92 9.72 24.01
CA ILE A 345 -2.06 10.45 24.55
C ILE A 345 -2.42 10.04 26.00
N GLY A 346 -2.22 8.77 26.40
CA GLY A 346 -2.77 8.23 27.66
C GLY A 346 -1.78 7.90 28.80
N PRO A 347 -2.30 7.43 29.95
CA PRO A 347 -1.65 7.54 31.27
C PRO A 347 -0.70 6.37 31.62
N SER A 348 0.00 5.76 30.65
CA SER A 348 0.97 4.70 30.98
C SER A 348 2.31 5.30 31.44
N HIS A 349 2.88 4.84 32.55
CA HIS A 349 4.15 5.33 33.12
C HIS A 349 5.21 5.77 32.10
N PRO A 350 5.70 4.92 31.17
CA PRO A 350 6.72 5.34 30.19
C PRO A 350 6.26 6.44 29.21
N ALA A 351 4.95 6.54 28.93
CA ALA A 351 4.39 7.64 28.15
C ALA A 351 4.25 8.93 28.97
N VAL A 352 4.11 8.82 30.30
CA VAL A 352 4.20 9.96 31.22
C VAL A 352 5.64 10.43 31.30
N THR A 353 6.62 9.55 31.56
CA THR A 353 8.05 9.93 31.62
C THR A 353 8.56 10.56 30.32
N LEU A 354 8.18 10.02 29.16
CA LEU A 354 8.53 10.61 27.85
C LEU A 354 7.89 12.00 27.66
N ARG A 355 6.67 12.19 28.17
CA ARG A 355 5.95 13.46 28.10
C ARG A 355 6.47 14.48 29.10
N ASP A 356 6.98 14.04 30.24
CA ASP A 356 7.62 14.88 31.26
C ASP A 356 9.03 15.28 30.82
N ALA A 357 9.77 14.39 30.16
CA ALA A 357 11.04 14.73 29.51
C ALA A 357 10.85 15.73 28.36
N CYS A 358 9.91 15.48 27.44
CA CYS A 358 9.61 16.41 26.34
C CYS A 358 9.04 17.74 26.84
N SER A 359 8.13 17.74 27.82
CA SER A 359 7.61 18.99 28.40
C SER A 359 8.64 19.71 29.26
N GLY A 360 9.59 19.00 29.89
CA GLY A 360 10.76 19.59 30.55
C GLY A 360 11.68 20.31 29.57
N GLY A 361 11.95 19.71 28.40
CA GLY A 361 12.69 20.34 27.30
C GLY A 361 11.96 21.55 26.71
N ILE A 362 10.66 21.42 26.44
CA ILE A 362 9.80 22.51 25.93
C ILE A 362 9.65 23.63 26.97
N ALA A 363 9.61 23.32 28.27
CA ALA A 363 9.60 24.30 29.35
C ALA A 363 10.98 24.93 29.58
N GLY A 364 12.08 24.25 29.22
CA GLY A 364 13.43 24.79 29.21
C GLY A 364 13.61 25.82 28.10
N THR A 365 13.25 25.47 26.86
CA THR A 365 13.27 26.40 25.72
C THR A 365 12.27 27.53 25.88
N ARG A 366 11.10 27.28 26.48
CA ARG A 366 10.16 28.35 26.85
C ARG A 366 10.70 29.29 27.92
N ARG A 367 11.35 28.80 28.99
CA ARG A 367 12.02 29.67 29.96
C ARG A 367 13.10 30.53 29.32
N ALA A 368 13.87 29.98 28.38
CA ALA A 368 14.84 30.75 27.60
C ALA A 368 14.15 31.83 26.72
N ALA A 369 13.05 31.49 26.04
CA ALA A 369 12.29 32.44 25.22
C ALA A 369 11.58 33.53 26.05
N ASP A 370 11.02 33.17 27.22
CA ASP A 370 10.41 34.11 28.17
C ASP A 370 11.48 35.05 28.76
N SER A 371 12.69 34.55 29.05
CA SER A 371 13.84 35.38 29.45
C SER A 371 14.38 36.28 28.33
N ALA A 372 14.13 35.93 27.06
CA ALA A 372 14.39 36.76 25.89
C ALA A 372 13.21 37.70 25.54
N GLY A 373 12.16 37.76 26.38
CA GLY A 373 11.04 38.71 26.25
C GLY A 373 9.91 38.29 25.31
N PHE A 374 9.88 37.04 24.83
CA PHE A 374 8.82 36.55 23.94
C PHE A 374 7.46 36.46 24.66
N ARG A 375 6.38 36.98 24.05
CA ARG A 375 5.02 36.96 24.62
C ARG A 375 3.96 36.65 23.57
N ALA A 376 3.57 35.38 23.44
CA ALA A 376 2.58 34.92 22.44
C ALA A 376 1.09 35.27 22.76
N GLY A 377 0.83 36.05 23.81
CA GLY A 377 -0.45 36.64 24.25
C GLY A 377 -1.76 36.06 23.66
N PRO A 378 -2.25 36.56 22.50
CA PRO A 378 -3.53 36.12 21.92
C PRO A 378 -3.53 34.63 21.51
N ALA A 379 -2.44 34.17 20.90
CA ALA A 379 -2.32 32.80 20.38
C ALA A 379 -2.41 31.77 21.51
N GLU A 380 -1.77 32.02 22.66
CA GLU A 380 -1.83 31.09 23.80
C GLU A 380 -3.24 30.97 24.39
N ARG A 381 -3.99 32.08 24.47
CA ARG A 381 -5.38 32.07 24.98
C ARG A 381 -6.29 31.26 24.07
N PHE A 382 -6.12 31.40 22.75
CA PHE A 382 -6.83 30.59 21.76
C PHE A 382 -6.44 29.10 21.86
N THR A 383 -5.15 28.79 21.88
CA THR A 383 -4.65 27.40 21.94
C THR A 383 -5.05 26.70 23.24
N ARG A 384 -5.06 27.39 24.38
CA ARG A 384 -5.58 26.84 25.65
C ARG A 384 -7.07 26.54 25.56
N ARG A 385 -7.90 27.49 25.10
CA ARG A 385 -9.37 27.31 24.99
C ARG A 385 -9.77 26.14 24.09
N TYR A 386 -9.10 25.96 22.96
CA TYR A 386 -9.41 24.93 21.98
C TYR A 386 -8.44 23.75 22.00
N LYS A 387 -7.65 23.55 23.07
CA LYS A 387 -6.55 22.56 23.11
C LYS A 387 -6.97 21.17 22.65
N ARG A 388 -8.17 20.68 23.02
CA ARG A 388 -8.68 19.36 22.57
C ARG A 388 -9.03 19.36 21.07
N TRP A 389 -9.76 20.37 20.60
CA TRP A 389 -10.18 20.53 19.21
C TRP A 389 -9.01 20.73 18.24
N ILE A 390 -7.98 21.48 18.63
CA ILE A 390 -6.75 21.63 17.83
C ILE A 390 -6.02 20.30 17.69
N GLY A 391 -6.01 19.46 18.72
CA GLY A 391 -5.44 18.11 18.66
C GLY A 391 -6.20 17.19 17.69
N ALA A 392 -7.54 17.26 17.70
CA ALA A 392 -8.37 16.56 16.72
C ALA A 392 -8.15 17.12 15.31
N GLY A 393 -8.09 18.45 15.17
CA GLY A 393 -7.85 19.15 13.90
C GLY A 393 -6.52 18.78 13.25
N ILE A 394 -5.42 18.72 13.99
CA ILE A 394 -4.12 18.27 13.47
C ILE A 394 -4.22 16.83 12.93
N LEU A 395 -4.91 15.93 13.65
CA LEU A 395 -5.09 14.55 13.21
C LEU A 395 -6.04 14.41 12.02
N VAL A 396 -7.11 15.20 11.96
CA VAL A 396 -8.04 15.23 10.82
C VAL A 396 -7.36 15.81 9.58
N VAL A 397 -6.63 16.92 9.71
CA VAL A 397 -5.85 17.50 8.60
C VAL A 397 -4.77 16.53 8.15
N ALA A 398 -4.06 15.88 9.06
CA ALA A 398 -3.10 14.83 8.69
C ALA A 398 -3.78 13.67 7.96
N ALA A 399 -4.92 13.17 8.46
CA ALA A 399 -5.65 12.08 7.80
C ALA A 399 -6.15 12.48 6.40
N VAL A 400 -6.72 13.68 6.25
CA VAL A 400 -7.17 14.22 4.96
C VAL A 400 -6.00 14.39 3.99
N VAL A 401 -4.91 15.05 4.41
CA VAL A 401 -3.72 15.22 3.57
C VAL A 401 -3.13 13.88 3.15
N PHE A 402 -3.08 12.88 4.03
CA PHE A 402 -2.55 11.56 3.70
C PHE A 402 -3.48 10.76 2.78
N VAL A 403 -4.81 10.86 2.96
CA VAL A 403 -5.81 10.18 2.12
C VAL A 403 -5.86 10.74 0.70
N PHE A 404 -5.73 12.06 0.52
CA PHE A 404 -5.76 12.70 -0.81
C PHE A 404 -4.39 12.77 -1.50
N TRP A 405 -3.35 12.18 -0.94
CA TRP A 405 -1.99 12.26 -1.49
C TRP A 405 -1.63 11.02 -2.30
N ALA A 406 -1.68 11.16 -3.63
CA ALA A 406 -1.58 10.04 -4.57
C ALA A 406 -0.25 9.26 -4.55
N HIS A 407 0.88 9.90 -4.21
CA HIS A 407 2.23 9.30 -4.33
C HIS A 407 3.17 9.62 -3.15
N PRO A 408 2.95 9.02 -1.97
CA PRO A 408 3.81 9.21 -0.81
C PRO A 408 5.13 8.42 -0.92
N THR A 409 6.23 9.10 -1.27
CA THR A 409 7.57 8.52 -1.16
C THR A 409 7.98 8.39 0.32
N GLY A 410 8.75 7.36 0.67
CA GLY A 410 9.08 7.07 2.08
C GLY A 410 9.78 8.21 2.82
N MET A 411 10.60 9.00 2.11
CA MET A 411 11.23 10.21 2.64
C MET A 411 10.20 11.28 3.03
N VAL A 412 9.19 11.51 2.19
CA VAL A 412 8.17 12.54 2.47
C VAL A 412 7.16 12.03 3.50
N VAL A 413 6.91 10.72 3.61
CA VAL A 413 6.17 10.12 4.74
C VAL A 413 6.89 10.35 6.07
N PHE A 414 8.22 10.17 6.11
CA PHE A 414 9.03 10.50 7.29
C PHE A 414 8.88 11.98 7.67
N TRP A 415 9.06 12.90 6.72
CA TRP A 415 8.90 14.33 6.99
C TRP A 415 7.47 14.73 7.36
N PHE A 416 6.46 14.06 6.81
CA PHE A 416 5.06 14.23 7.18
C PHE A 416 4.81 13.86 8.65
N VAL A 417 5.36 12.73 9.12
CA VAL A 417 5.32 12.36 10.54
C VAL A 417 6.05 13.40 11.40
N VAL A 418 7.23 13.89 10.97
CA VAL A 418 7.96 14.96 11.67
C VAL A 418 7.14 16.25 11.76
N VAL A 419 6.45 16.66 10.69
CA VAL A 419 5.58 17.85 10.66
C VAL A 419 4.38 17.70 11.61
N VAL A 420 3.74 16.53 11.63
CA VAL A 420 2.65 16.24 12.59
C VAL A 420 3.17 16.30 14.03
N LEU A 421 4.32 15.69 14.33
CA LEU A 421 4.95 15.76 15.65
C LEU A 421 5.32 17.21 16.04
N ALA A 422 5.84 18.01 15.09
CA ALA A 422 6.16 19.42 15.30
C ALA A 422 4.89 20.25 15.59
N ALA A 423 3.78 20.01 14.87
CA ALA A 423 2.50 20.67 15.14
C ALA A 423 1.97 20.34 16.55
N PHE A 424 2.14 19.10 17.00
CA PHE A 424 1.83 18.71 18.39
C PHE A 424 2.77 19.37 19.42
N ALA A 425 4.06 19.53 19.12
CA ALA A 425 5.02 20.21 19.98
C ALA A 425 4.71 21.71 20.11
N ILE A 426 4.42 22.41 19.00
CA ILE A 426 4.01 23.82 18.97
C ILE A 426 2.73 24.05 19.78
N ARG A 427 1.74 23.16 19.63
CA ARG A 427 0.49 23.17 20.41
C ARG A 427 0.77 23.06 21.92
N GLU A 428 1.70 22.22 22.34
CA GLU A 428 2.03 22.06 23.77
C GLU A 428 2.89 23.22 24.30
N PHE A 429 3.77 23.81 23.48
CA PHE A 429 4.53 25.03 23.81
C PHE A 429 3.62 26.25 24.04
N LEU A 430 2.59 26.43 23.20
CA LEU A 430 1.61 27.53 23.31
C LEU A 430 0.60 27.35 24.45
N ALA A 431 0.29 26.09 24.80
CA ALA A 431 -0.67 25.75 25.84
C ALA A 431 -0.08 24.72 26.82
N PRO A 432 0.96 25.06 27.60
CA PRO A 432 1.52 24.16 28.59
C PRO A 432 0.46 23.81 29.64
N ARG A 433 0.57 22.61 30.23
CA ARG A 433 -0.25 22.24 31.40
C ARG A 433 0.06 23.18 32.55
N THR A 434 -0.96 23.78 33.16
CA THR A 434 -0.79 24.55 34.40
C THR A 434 -0.79 23.60 35.60
N ALA A 435 -0.19 24.01 36.72
CA ALA A 435 -0.18 23.20 37.95
C ALA A 435 -1.60 22.81 38.42
N ALA A 436 -2.59 23.67 38.18
CA ALA A 436 -4.01 23.39 38.43
C ALA A 436 -4.57 22.19 37.62
N ASP A 437 -4.04 21.91 36.42
CA ASP A 437 -4.42 20.71 35.65
C ASP A 437 -3.85 19.42 36.29
N ALA A 438 -2.70 19.51 36.96
CA ALA A 438 -2.10 18.40 37.67
C ALA A 438 -2.82 18.13 39.01
N GLU A 439 -3.17 19.17 39.76
CA GLU A 439 -3.95 19.04 40.99
C GLU A 439 -5.38 18.55 40.74
N SER A 440 -6.05 19.01 39.68
CA SER A 440 -7.39 18.51 39.33
C SER A 440 -7.35 17.06 38.82
N GLY A 441 -6.29 16.66 38.12
CA GLY A 441 -6.00 15.25 37.80
C GLY A 441 -5.74 14.39 39.04
N SER A 442 -5.08 14.93 40.07
CA SER A 442 -4.85 14.26 41.35
C SER A 442 -6.13 14.14 42.19
N ARG A 443 -6.93 15.20 42.31
CA ARG A 443 -8.21 15.19 43.05
C ARG A 443 -9.26 14.26 42.43
N ASN A 444 -9.23 14.07 41.11
CA ASN A 444 -10.07 13.10 40.40
C ASN A 444 -9.44 11.70 40.29
N ALA A 445 -8.28 11.47 40.94
CA ALA A 445 -7.59 10.18 41.02
C ALA A 445 -7.45 9.65 42.46
N VAL A 446 -8.02 10.36 43.44
CA VAL A 446 -8.49 9.76 44.70
C VAL A 446 -9.90 9.23 44.41
N PRO A 447 -10.24 7.99 44.79
CA PRO A 447 -11.47 7.31 44.34
C PRO A 447 -12.79 7.93 44.81
#